data_AF-M9UZ88-F1
#
_entry.id   AF-M9UZ88-F1
#
_cell.length_a   1.000
_cell.length_b   1.000
_cell.length_c   1.000
_cell.angle_alpha   90.00
_cell.angle_beta   90.00
_cell.angle_gamma   90.00
#
_symmetry.space_group_name_H-M   'P 1'
#
loop_
_entity.id
_entity.type
_entity.pdbx_description
1 polymer ?
#
loop_
_entity_poly.entity_id
_entity_poly.type
_entity_poly.pdbx_seq_one_letter_code
_entity_poly.pdbx_strand_id
1 'polypeptide(L)'
;MASRCDLLVICVLSLLVALTHSKTLKRDVKALNEIKASLGWRVVYSWVGDDPCGDGDLPPWSGVTCSTQGDYRVVTELEVYAVSIVGPFPIAVTNLLDLTRLDLHNNKLTGPIPPQIGRLKRLKVLNLRWNKLQDVIPPEIGELKRLTHLYLSFNSFKGEIPKELAALPELRYLYLQENRLIGRIPAELGTLQNLRHLDAGNNHLVGTIRELIRFDGSFPSLRNLYLNNNYLSGGIPAQLSNLTSLEIVYLSYNKFIGNIPFAIAHIPKLTFLYLDHNQFTGRIPDAFYKHPFLKEMYIEGNMFKQGVNPIGTHKVLEVSDADFAV
;
A
#
# COMPACT_ATOMS: atom_id res chain seq x y z
N MET A 1 -49.74 -53.81 -40.76
CA MET A 1 -49.51 -52.69 -41.70
C MET A 1 -49.98 -51.39 -41.04
N ALA A 2 -49.05 -50.44 -40.87
CA ALA A 2 -49.17 -49.00 -40.60
C ALA A 2 -50.11 -48.52 -39.47
N SER A 3 -49.62 -48.11 -38.28
CA SER A 3 -49.03 -46.79 -37.91
C SER A 3 -50.08 -45.67 -37.80
N ARG A 4 -50.73 -45.46 -36.65
CA ARG A 4 -50.37 -44.60 -35.48
C ARG A 4 -49.97 -43.14 -35.82
N CYS A 5 -50.89 -42.24 -35.45
CA CYS A 5 -50.75 -40.88 -34.92
C CYS A 5 -49.68 -39.94 -35.51
N ASP A 6 -50.14 -39.00 -36.35
CA ASP A 6 -49.48 -37.72 -36.57
C ASP A 6 -50.42 -36.58 -36.13
N LEU A 7 -50.30 -36.20 -34.84
CA LEU A 7 -50.73 -34.91 -34.34
C LEU A 7 -49.46 -34.19 -33.90
N LEU A 8 -48.74 -33.60 -34.85
CA LEU A 8 -47.54 -32.81 -34.59
C LEU A 8 -47.97 -31.45 -34.04
N VAL A 9 -48.30 -31.40 -32.74
CA VAL A 9 -48.36 -30.15 -31.98
C VAL A 9 -46.92 -29.66 -31.84
N ILE A 10 -46.53 -28.76 -32.72
CA ILE A 10 -45.28 -28.00 -32.60
C ILE A 10 -45.46 -27.02 -31.42
N CYS A 11 -45.26 -27.51 -30.20
CA CYS A 11 -44.91 -26.64 -29.08
C CYS A 11 -43.47 -26.17 -29.33
N VAL A 12 -43.31 -25.06 -30.06
CA VAL A 12 -42.09 -24.26 -29.97
C VAL A 12 -42.06 -23.70 -28.55
N LEU A 13 -41.45 -24.46 -27.63
CA LEU A 13 -40.86 -23.90 -26.42
C LEU A 13 -39.76 -22.96 -26.90
N SER A 14 -40.16 -21.73 -27.18
CA SER A 14 -39.26 -20.60 -27.23
C SER A 14 -38.68 -20.47 -25.81
N LEU A 15 -37.56 -21.16 -25.58
CA LEU A 15 -36.57 -20.71 -24.62
C LEU A 15 -36.06 -19.36 -25.13
N LEU A 16 -36.87 -18.33 -24.91
CA LEU A 16 -36.36 -17.02 -24.62
C LEU A 16 -35.54 -17.21 -23.35
N VAL A 17 -34.25 -17.52 -23.52
CA VAL A 17 -33.26 -17.07 -22.56
C VAL A 17 -33.33 -15.56 -22.65
N ALA A 18 -34.30 -14.96 -21.95
CA ALA A 18 -34.11 -13.62 -21.47
C ALA A 18 -32.77 -13.69 -20.76
N LEU A 19 -31.76 -13.00 -21.28
CA LEU A 19 -30.55 -12.69 -20.54
C LEU A 19 -31.03 -11.95 -19.30
N THR A 20 -31.38 -12.69 -18.25
CA THR A 20 -31.69 -12.15 -16.94
C THR A 20 -30.39 -11.52 -16.50
N HIS A 21 -30.27 -10.22 -16.71
CA HIS A 21 -29.14 -9.47 -16.19
C HIS A 21 -29.21 -9.60 -14.68
N SER A 22 -28.28 -10.38 -14.12
CA SER A 22 -28.21 -10.66 -12.69
C SER A 22 -28.18 -9.33 -11.96
N LYS A 23 -29.21 -9.02 -11.16
CA LYS A 23 -29.29 -7.70 -10.51
C LYS A 23 -28.14 -7.52 -9.54
N THR A 24 -27.63 -6.30 -9.43
CA THR A 24 -26.61 -6.00 -8.45
C THR A 24 -27.20 -6.04 -7.05
N LEU A 25 -26.44 -6.58 -6.10
CA LEU A 25 -26.86 -6.71 -4.72
C LEU A 25 -27.29 -5.35 -4.16
N LYS A 26 -28.51 -5.25 -3.63
CA LYS A 26 -29.11 -3.99 -3.16
C LYS A 26 -28.24 -3.22 -2.16
N ARG A 27 -27.47 -3.94 -1.34
CA ARG A 27 -26.48 -3.38 -0.41
C ARG A 27 -25.43 -2.54 -1.15
N ASP A 28 -24.87 -3.08 -2.23
CA ASP A 28 -23.80 -2.45 -3.00
C ASP A 28 -24.36 -1.26 -3.80
N VAL A 29 -25.54 -1.45 -4.41
CA VAL A 29 -26.30 -0.37 -5.07
C VAL A 29 -26.52 0.79 -4.10
N LYS A 30 -27.02 0.52 -2.89
CA LYS A 30 -27.25 1.56 -1.88
C LYS A 30 -25.95 2.26 -1.48
N ALA A 31 -24.90 1.50 -1.18
CA ALA A 31 -23.61 2.05 -0.76
C ALA A 31 -23.00 2.98 -1.82
N LEU A 32 -22.98 2.56 -3.09
CA LEU A 32 -22.42 3.37 -4.16
C LEU A 32 -23.30 4.59 -4.51
N ASN A 33 -24.63 4.51 -4.36
CA ASN A 33 -25.48 5.70 -4.52
C ASN A 33 -25.34 6.71 -3.36
N GLU A 34 -25.11 6.27 -2.13
CA GLU A 34 -24.75 7.15 -1.01
C GLU A 34 -23.42 7.89 -1.29
N ILE A 35 -22.45 7.16 -1.85
CA ILE A 35 -21.18 7.74 -2.29
C ILE A 35 -21.43 8.75 -3.41
N LYS A 36 -22.15 8.35 -4.47
CA LYS A 36 -22.53 9.22 -5.59
C LYS A 36 -23.14 10.54 -5.13
N ALA A 37 -24.05 10.49 -4.15
CA ALA A 37 -24.67 11.68 -3.58
C ALA A 37 -23.67 12.60 -2.86
N SER A 38 -22.59 12.04 -2.29
CA SER A 38 -21.53 12.79 -1.59
C SER A 38 -20.43 13.35 -2.52
N LEU A 39 -20.23 12.76 -3.71
CA LEU A 39 -19.09 13.07 -4.60
C LEU A 39 -19.26 14.37 -5.41
N GLY A 40 -20.42 15.04 -5.33
CA GLY A 40 -20.72 16.25 -6.09
C GLY A 40 -20.74 16.02 -7.61
N TRP A 41 -21.11 17.04 -8.38
CA TRP A 41 -21.37 16.93 -9.83
C TRP A 41 -20.20 16.43 -10.70
N ARG A 42 -18.97 16.44 -10.19
CA ARG A 42 -17.75 16.12 -10.97
C ARG A 42 -17.57 14.64 -11.30
N VAL A 43 -18.17 13.74 -10.52
CA VAL A 43 -18.16 12.28 -10.77
C VAL A 43 -19.46 11.81 -11.47
N VAL A 44 -20.44 12.70 -11.63
CA VAL A 44 -21.81 12.32 -12.01
C VAL A 44 -21.96 11.93 -13.48
N TYR A 45 -21.08 12.40 -14.38
CA TYR A 45 -21.22 12.11 -15.81
C TYR A 45 -20.92 10.65 -16.18
N SER A 46 -20.11 9.94 -15.39
CA SER A 46 -19.73 8.54 -15.67
C SER A 46 -20.49 7.51 -14.83
N TRP A 47 -21.31 7.98 -13.87
CA TRP A 47 -22.11 7.16 -12.96
C TRP A 47 -23.60 7.36 -13.29
N VAL A 48 -24.03 6.84 -14.44
CA VAL A 48 -25.38 7.03 -14.97
C VAL A 48 -26.32 5.92 -14.46
N GLY A 49 -27.58 6.27 -14.17
CA GLY A 49 -28.55 5.35 -13.58
C GLY A 49 -28.26 5.03 -12.11
N ASP A 50 -28.91 3.98 -11.61
CA ASP A 50 -28.85 3.57 -10.20
C ASP A 50 -28.04 2.29 -9.96
N ASP A 51 -27.93 1.39 -10.95
CA ASP A 51 -27.15 0.15 -10.82
C ASP A 51 -25.68 0.39 -11.21
N PRO A 52 -24.73 0.28 -10.27
CA PRO A 52 -23.32 0.56 -10.53
C PRO A 52 -22.64 -0.47 -11.43
N CYS A 53 -23.23 -1.66 -11.60
CA CYS A 53 -22.75 -2.68 -12.53
C CYS A 53 -23.41 -2.59 -13.91
N GLY A 54 -24.25 -1.57 -14.16
CA GLY A 54 -25.03 -1.38 -15.38
C GLY A 54 -26.37 -2.13 -15.35
N ASP A 55 -27.38 -1.62 -16.04
CA ASP A 55 -28.72 -2.22 -16.12
C ASP A 55 -29.31 -1.99 -17.51
N GLY A 56 -29.68 -3.07 -18.21
CA GLY A 56 -30.12 -3.02 -19.60
C GLY A 56 -29.08 -2.36 -20.51
N ASP A 57 -29.46 -1.25 -21.14
CA ASP A 57 -28.60 -0.47 -22.05
C ASP A 57 -27.61 0.46 -21.33
N LEU A 58 -27.70 0.59 -20.00
CA LEU A 58 -26.81 1.46 -19.23
C LEU A 58 -25.49 0.75 -18.90
N PRO A 59 -24.33 1.36 -19.21
CA PRO A 59 -23.04 0.76 -18.91
C PRO A 59 -22.74 0.72 -17.40
N PRO A 60 -21.85 -0.18 -16.95
CA PRO A 60 -21.29 -0.12 -15.61
C PRO A 60 -20.65 1.25 -15.33
N TRP A 61 -20.71 1.67 -14.07
CA TRP A 61 -20.10 2.93 -13.65
C TRP A 61 -18.58 2.88 -13.83
N SER A 62 -18.01 3.98 -14.32
CA SER A 62 -16.56 4.06 -14.49
C SER A 62 -15.85 3.86 -13.15
N GLY A 63 -14.82 3.01 -13.15
CA GLY A 63 -14.08 2.62 -11.95
C GLY A 63 -14.77 1.57 -11.08
N VAL A 64 -15.93 1.04 -11.48
CA VAL A 64 -16.61 -0.05 -10.77
C VAL A 64 -16.43 -1.36 -11.55
N THR A 65 -15.81 -2.35 -10.91
CA THR A 65 -15.75 -3.73 -11.42
C THR A 65 -16.72 -4.59 -10.62
N CYS A 66 -17.53 -5.39 -11.32
CA CYS A 66 -18.46 -6.32 -10.72
C CYS A 66 -18.20 -7.76 -11.09
N SER A 67 -18.59 -8.68 -10.21
CA SER A 67 -18.52 -10.12 -10.45
C SER A 67 -19.90 -10.74 -10.25
N THR A 68 -20.27 -11.67 -11.14
CA THR A 68 -21.51 -12.44 -11.05
C THR A 68 -21.33 -13.59 -10.05
N GLN A 69 -22.16 -13.64 -9.02
CA GLN A 69 -22.24 -14.72 -8.03
C GLN A 69 -23.63 -15.38 -8.13
N GLY A 70 -23.73 -16.43 -8.93
CA GLY A 70 -25.03 -17.06 -9.23
C GLY A 70 -25.95 -16.06 -9.95
N ASP A 71 -27.09 -15.76 -9.33
CA ASP A 71 -28.14 -14.94 -9.94
C ASP A 71 -28.03 -13.44 -9.63
N TYR A 72 -26.97 -13.00 -8.93
CA TYR A 72 -26.73 -11.60 -8.60
C TYR A 72 -25.30 -11.16 -8.92
N ARG A 73 -25.09 -9.84 -9.05
CA ARG A 73 -23.76 -9.21 -9.16
C ARG A 73 -23.36 -8.55 -7.85
N VAL A 74 -22.08 -8.51 -7.57
CA VAL A 74 -21.49 -7.75 -6.46
C VAL A 74 -20.36 -6.86 -6.97
N VAL A 75 -20.10 -5.77 -6.26
CA VAL A 75 -18.98 -4.89 -6.54
C VAL A 75 -17.71 -5.49 -5.93
N THR A 76 -16.72 -5.75 -6.77
CA THR A 76 -15.44 -6.33 -6.36
C THR A 76 -14.31 -5.31 -6.39
N GLU A 77 -14.39 -4.28 -7.23
CA GLU A 77 -13.37 -3.23 -7.28
C GLU A 77 -14.01 -1.85 -7.41
N LEU A 78 -13.45 -0.89 -6.68
CA LEU A 78 -13.83 0.51 -6.74
C LEU A 78 -12.57 1.35 -6.90
N GLU A 79 -12.40 1.95 -8.08
CA GLU A 79 -11.24 2.73 -8.50
C GLU A 79 -11.68 4.13 -8.92
N VAL A 80 -11.67 5.06 -7.98
CA VAL A 80 -12.09 6.45 -8.20
C VAL A 80 -10.96 7.37 -7.76
N TYR A 81 -9.89 7.38 -8.56
CA TYR A 81 -8.67 8.14 -8.28
C TYR A 81 -8.53 9.36 -9.22
N ALA A 82 -7.82 10.39 -8.77
CA ALA A 82 -7.51 11.58 -9.58
C ALA A 82 -8.72 12.38 -10.11
N VAL A 83 -9.90 12.26 -9.49
CA VAL A 83 -11.11 13.02 -9.89
C VAL A 83 -11.45 14.17 -8.94
N SER A 84 -10.51 14.54 -8.06
CA SER A 84 -10.65 15.64 -7.10
C SER A 84 -11.84 15.51 -6.15
N ILE A 85 -12.13 14.29 -5.68
CA ILE A 85 -13.13 14.06 -4.62
C ILE A 85 -12.75 14.87 -3.39
N VAL A 86 -13.69 15.66 -2.87
CA VAL A 86 -13.52 16.45 -1.64
C VAL A 86 -14.46 15.92 -0.57
N GLY A 87 -14.06 16.00 0.69
CA GLY A 87 -14.92 15.65 1.83
C GLY A 87 -14.30 14.56 2.69
N PRO A 88 -15.05 14.03 3.67
CA PRO A 88 -14.56 12.95 4.52
C PRO A 88 -14.40 11.64 3.73
N PHE A 89 -13.64 10.69 4.25
CA PHE A 89 -13.65 9.31 3.75
C PHE A 89 -15.09 8.77 3.66
N PRO A 90 -15.53 8.22 2.51
CA PRO A 90 -16.90 7.77 2.33
C PRO A 90 -17.15 6.46 3.08
N ILE A 91 -17.68 6.54 4.31
CA ILE A 91 -17.93 5.37 5.17
C ILE A 91 -18.81 4.30 4.53
N ALA A 92 -19.71 4.69 3.60
CA ALA A 92 -20.57 3.77 2.86
C ALA A 92 -19.78 2.71 2.07
N VAL A 93 -18.53 2.99 1.66
CA VAL A 93 -17.63 2.02 1.00
C VAL A 93 -17.43 0.77 1.87
N THR A 94 -17.49 0.91 3.19
CA THR A 94 -17.31 -0.22 4.14
C THR A 94 -18.46 -1.23 4.11
N ASN A 95 -19.52 -0.96 3.34
CA ASN A 95 -20.62 -1.89 3.09
C ASN A 95 -20.42 -2.75 1.81
N LEU A 96 -19.39 -2.48 1.00
CA LEU A 96 -19.06 -3.29 -0.18
C LEU A 96 -18.27 -4.54 0.26
N LEU A 97 -18.94 -5.51 0.91
CA LEU A 97 -18.25 -6.60 1.62
C LEU A 97 -17.48 -7.57 0.71
N ASP A 98 -17.77 -7.54 -0.59
CA ASP A 98 -17.12 -8.37 -1.60
C ASP A 98 -15.89 -7.70 -2.24
N LEU A 99 -15.57 -6.47 -1.83
CA LEU A 99 -14.51 -5.64 -2.39
C LEU A 99 -13.13 -6.28 -2.18
N THR A 100 -12.40 -6.46 -3.28
CA THR A 100 -11.01 -6.91 -3.34
C THR A 100 -10.02 -5.77 -3.58
N ARG A 101 -10.48 -4.66 -4.17
CA ARG A 101 -9.64 -3.48 -4.43
C ARG A 101 -10.42 -2.20 -4.15
N LEU A 102 -9.87 -1.36 -3.28
CA LEU A 102 -10.33 0.00 -3.04
C LEU A 102 -9.19 0.95 -3.41
N ASP A 103 -9.39 1.73 -4.47
CA ASP A 103 -8.44 2.74 -4.90
C ASP A 103 -9.11 4.12 -4.97
N LEU A 104 -8.74 4.99 -4.03
CA LEU A 104 -9.20 6.38 -3.95
C LEU A 104 -8.03 7.37 -3.96
N HIS A 105 -6.89 6.98 -4.55
CA HIS A 105 -5.68 7.81 -4.52
C HIS A 105 -5.83 9.13 -5.27
N ASN A 106 -4.95 10.09 -4.96
CA ASN A 106 -4.90 11.39 -5.64
C ASN A 106 -6.26 12.12 -5.62
N ASN A 107 -6.84 12.25 -4.43
CA ASN A 107 -8.05 13.01 -4.19
C ASN A 107 -7.82 14.01 -3.05
N LYS A 108 -8.88 14.63 -2.54
CA LYS A 108 -8.85 15.59 -1.43
C LYS A 108 -9.69 15.06 -0.26
N LEU A 109 -9.67 13.74 -0.04
CA LEU A 109 -10.35 13.12 1.09
C LEU A 109 -9.73 13.58 2.40
N THR A 110 -10.57 13.82 3.40
CA THR A 110 -10.22 14.35 4.73
C THR A 110 -10.80 13.46 5.82
N GLY A 111 -10.54 13.80 7.09
CA GLY A 111 -11.01 13.02 8.23
C GLY A 111 -10.27 11.68 8.41
N PRO A 112 -10.70 10.86 9.38
CA PRO A 112 -10.09 9.57 9.66
C PRO A 112 -10.49 8.48 8.66
N ILE A 113 -9.70 7.42 8.58
CA ILE A 113 -10.19 6.14 8.06
C ILE A 113 -11.13 5.54 9.13
N PRO A 114 -12.39 5.20 8.80
CA PRO A 114 -13.32 4.65 9.77
C PRO A 114 -12.89 3.22 10.18
N PRO A 115 -13.00 2.84 11.47
CA PRO A 115 -12.74 1.48 11.96
C PRO A 115 -13.50 0.38 11.18
N GLN A 116 -14.67 0.72 10.65
CA GLN A 116 -15.50 -0.15 9.82
C GLN A 116 -14.78 -0.65 8.56
N ILE A 117 -13.64 -0.04 8.16
CA ILE A 117 -12.77 -0.57 7.10
C ILE A 117 -12.43 -2.05 7.33
N GLY A 118 -12.28 -2.47 8.60
CA GLY A 118 -12.01 -3.85 8.98
C GLY A 118 -13.07 -4.86 8.51
N ARG A 119 -14.28 -4.42 8.13
CA ARG A 119 -15.36 -5.28 7.60
C ARG A 119 -15.06 -5.84 6.21
N LEU A 120 -14.15 -5.22 5.46
CA LEU A 120 -13.85 -5.59 4.07
C LEU A 120 -12.93 -6.83 3.99
N LYS A 121 -13.39 -7.98 4.50
CA LYS A 121 -12.56 -9.19 4.69
C LYS A 121 -11.95 -9.78 3.41
N ARG A 122 -12.43 -9.36 2.23
CA ARG A 122 -11.90 -9.79 0.93
C ARG A 122 -10.86 -8.82 0.35
N LEU A 123 -10.62 -7.68 0.99
CA LEU A 123 -9.77 -6.62 0.46
C LEU A 123 -8.32 -7.08 0.34
N LYS A 124 -7.76 -6.93 -0.86
CA LYS A 124 -6.38 -7.24 -1.20
C LYS A 124 -5.55 -5.97 -1.39
N VAL A 125 -6.16 -4.90 -1.89
CA VAL A 125 -5.50 -3.62 -2.14
C VAL A 125 -6.32 -2.51 -1.51
N LEU A 126 -5.68 -1.75 -0.63
CA LEU A 126 -6.19 -0.50 -0.08
C LEU A 126 -5.24 0.63 -0.48
N ASN A 127 -5.68 1.47 -1.41
CA ASN A 127 -4.90 2.60 -1.91
C ASN A 127 -5.57 3.93 -1.58
N LEU A 128 -5.01 4.66 -0.62
CA LEU A 128 -5.50 5.95 -0.14
C LEU A 128 -4.43 7.05 -0.24
N ARG A 129 -3.33 6.80 -0.96
CA ARG A 129 -2.21 7.76 -1.06
C ARG A 129 -2.63 9.07 -1.72
N TRP A 130 -1.87 10.14 -1.46
CA TRP A 130 -2.13 11.48 -2.01
C TRP A 130 -3.56 11.95 -1.71
N ASN A 131 -3.87 12.03 -0.42
CA ASN A 131 -5.11 12.61 0.10
C ASN A 131 -4.77 13.55 1.26
N LYS A 132 -5.78 14.01 2.00
CA LYS A 132 -5.65 14.82 3.20
C LYS A 132 -6.22 14.08 4.42
N LEU A 133 -6.18 12.74 4.42
CA LEU A 133 -6.65 11.93 5.52
C LEU A 133 -5.81 12.21 6.76
N GLN A 134 -6.45 12.18 7.91
CA GLN A 134 -5.87 12.63 9.18
C GLN A 134 -6.19 11.64 10.30
N ASP A 135 -5.78 12.00 11.52
CA ASP A 135 -5.95 11.17 12.71
C ASP A 135 -5.14 9.87 12.64
N VAL A 136 -5.46 8.91 13.51
CA VAL A 136 -4.68 7.68 13.65
C VAL A 136 -5.02 6.69 12.55
N ILE A 137 -4.05 5.86 12.18
CA ILE A 137 -4.32 4.68 11.35
C ILE A 137 -5.13 3.70 12.22
N PRO A 138 -6.35 3.30 11.82
CA PRO A 138 -7.18 2.44 12.65
C PRO A 138 -6.57 1.03 12.77
N PRO A 139 -6.46 0.46 13.98
CA PRO A 139 -5.93 -0.88 14.19
C PRO A 139 -6.75 -1.97 13.49
N GLU A 140 -8.02 -1.71 13.17
CA GLU A 140 -8.93 -2.61 12.47
C GLU A 140 -8.47 -2.95 11.04
N ILE A 141 -7.53 -2.18 10.46
CA ILE A 141 -6.84 -2.59 9.22
C ILE A 141 -6.15 -3.95 9.41
N GLY A 142 -5.68 -4.26 10.63
CA GLY A 142 -5.12 -5.56 10.99
C GLY A 142 -6.10 -6.72 10.85
N GLU A 143 -7.39 -6.48 10.68
CA GLU A 143 -8.39 -7.52 10.45
C GLU A 143 -8.53 -7.93 8.97
N LEU A 144 -7.89 -7.21 8.05
CA LEU A 144 -7.98 -7.42 6.60
C LEU A 144 -7.03 -8.55 6.16
N LYS A 145 -7.34 -9.80 6.54
CA LYS A 145 -6.39 -10.93 6.41
C LYS A 145 -5.92 -11.26 4.99
N ARG A 146 -6.60 -10.75 3.96
CA ARG A 146 -6.24 -10.89 2.54
C ARG A 146 -5.46 -9.69 1.98
N LEU A 147 -5.16 -8.69 2.81
CA LEU A 147 -4.52 -7.46 2.36
C LEU A 147 -3.07 -7.75 1.97
N THR A 148 -2.74 -7.40 0.72
CA THR A 148 -1.42 -7.58 0.12
C THR A 148 -0.70 -6.25 -0.07
N HIS A 149 -1.46 -5.16 -0.31
CA HIS A 149 -0.94 -3.82 -0.54
C HIS A 149 -1.70 -2.81 0.32
N LEU A 150 -0.97 -2.06 1.13
CA LEU A 150 -1.48 -0.96 1.93
C LEU A 150 -0.71 0.32 1.60
N TYR A 151 -1.38 1.25 0.91
CA TYR A 151 -0.80 2.53 0.50
C TYR A 151 -1.49 3.69 1.21
N LEU A 152 -0.82 4.24 2.23
CA LEU A 152 -1.31 5.36 3.05
C LEU A 152 -0.41 6.60 2.95
N SER A 153 0.56 6.59 2.03
CA SER A 153 1.54 7.65 1.90
C SER A 153 0.96 8.99 1.44
N PHE A 154 1.66 10.09 1.72
CA PHE A 154 1.22 11.45 1.37
C PHE A 154 -0.18 11.76 1.89
N ASN A 155 -0.32 11.71 3.20
CA ASN A 155 -1.51 12.09 3.95
C ASN A 155 -1.08 12.93 5.18
N SER A 156 -1.96 13.07 6.17
CA SER A 156 -1.69 13.76 7.43
C SER A 156 -1.97 12.85 8.64
N PHE A 157 -1.74 11.54 8.50
CA PHE A 157 -1.91 10.58 9.60
C PHE A 157 -0.95 10.93 10.75
N LYS A 158 -1.45 10.86 11.98
CA LYS A 158 -0.72 11.14 13.22
C LYS A 158 -0.81 9.95 14.18
N GLY A 159 -0.10 10.02 15.31
CA GLY A 159 -0.06 8.92 16.27
C GLY A 159 0.91 7.82 15.84
N GLU A 160 0.82 6.67 16.51
CA GLU A 160 1.73 5.55 16.28
C GLU A 160 1.28 4.66 15.12
N ILE A 161 2.22 3.92 14.53
CA ILE A 161 1.91 2.83 13.60
C ILE A 161 1.27 1.69 14.41
N PRO A 162 0.05 1.22 14.07
CA PRO A 162 -0.60 0.15 14.82
C PRO A 162 0.17 -1.16 14.71
N LYS A 163 0.45 -1.80 15.84
CA LYS A 163 1.09 -3.14 15.87
C LYS A 163 0.19 -4.21 15.24
N GLU A 164 -1.12 -3.98 15.18
CA GLU A 164 -2.12 -4.86 14.58
C GLU A 164 -1.88 -5.08 13.08
N LEU A 165 -1.14 -4.19 12.42
CA LEU A 165 -0.68 -4.41 11.04
C LEU A 165 0.20 -5.66 10.89
N ALA A 166 0.85 -6.13 11.97
CA ALA A 166 1.57 -7.40 11.99
C ALA A 166 0.65 -8.62 11.85
N ALA A 167 -0.67 -8.45 12.02
CA ALA A 167 -1.65 -9.51 11.88
C ALA A 167 -2.14 -9.72 10.43
N LEU A 168 -1.46 -9.14 9.44
CA LEU A 168 -1.76 -9.21 8.00
C LEU A 168 -0.86 -10.23 7.30
N PRO A 169 -1.23 -11.52 7.25
CA PRO A 169 -0.32 -12.60 6.82
C PRO A 169 0.10 -12.51 5.34
N GLU A 170 -0.72 -11.88 4.50
CA GLU A 170 -0.48 -11.75 3.06
C GLU A 170 0.19 -10.42 2.67
N LEU A 171 0.49 -9.53 3.62
CA LEU A 171 1.00 -8.19 3.34
C LEU A 171 2.37 -8.25 2.68
N ARG A 172 2.51 -7.55 1.54
CA ARG A 172 3.74 -7.49 0.74
C ARG A 172 4.30 -6.08 0.66
N TYR A 173 3.43 -5.08 0.62
CA TYR A 173 3.79 -3.69 0.42
C TYR A 173 3.10 -2.81 1.44
N LEU A 174 3.90 -2.13 2.26
CA LEU A 174 3.44 -1.19 3.27
C LEU A 174 4.11 0.17 3.03
N TYR A 175 3.32 1.15 2.59
CA TYR A 175 3.76 2.51 2.31
C TYR A 175 3.05 3.49 3.25
N LEU A 176 3.84 4.11 4.12
CA LEU A 176 3.42 5.02 5.19
C LEU A 176 4.14 6.38 5.10
N GLN A 177 5.03 6.56 4.13
CA GLN A 177 5.85 7.75 4.03
C GLN A 177 5.05 9.02 3.80
N GLU A 178 5.64 10.17 4.14
CA GLU A 178 5.00 11.49 3.96
C GLU A 178 3.71 11.60 4.78
N ASN A 179 3.87 11.44 6.10
CA ASN A 179 2.82 11.58 7.10
C ASN A 179 3.39 12.28 8.35
N ARG A 180 2.63 12.28 9.46
CA ARG A 180 3.04 12.85 10.75
C ARG A 180 3.08 11.76 11.83
N LEU A 181 3.44 10.53 11.45
CA LEU A 181 3.50 9.40 12.36
C LEU A 181 4.62 9.60 13.38
N ILE A 182 4.34 9.24 14.63
CA ILE A 182 5.24 9.38 15.78
C ILE A 182 5.47 8.01 16.43
N GLY A 183 6.30 7.98 17.47
CA GLY A 183 6.57 6.76 18.23
C GLY A 183 7.50 5.82 17.48
N ARG A 184 7.50 4.55 17.88
CA ARG A 184 8.40 3.54 17.33
C ARG A 184 7.72 2.79 16.20
N ILE A 185 8.52 2.26 15.27
CA ILE A 185 8.05 1.26 14.33
C ILE A 185 7.81 -0.04 15.12
N PRO A 186 6.60 -0.62 15.13
CA PRO A 186 6.31 -1.85 15.88
C PRO A 186 7.21 -2.98 15.41
N ALA A 187 7.94 -3.58 16.35
CA ALA A 187 8.84 -4.69 16.06
C ALA A 187 8.08 -5.94 15.59
N GLU A 188 6.80 -6.04 15.94
CA GLU A 188 5.87 -7.06 15.48
C GLU A 188 5.75 -7.09 13.96
N LEU A 189 5.99 -5.98 13.24
CA LEU A 189 6.04 -6.01 11.77
C LEU A 189 7.11 -6.98 11.25
N GLY A 190 8.15 -7.24 12.04
CA GLY A 190 9.18 -8.23 11.74
C GLY A 190 8.65 -9.66 11.59
N THR A 191 7.46 -9.98 12.09
CA THR A 191 6.87 -11.32 11.94
C THR A 191 6.22 -11.54 10.57
N LEU A 192 6.08 -10.49 9.75
CA LEU A 192 5.44 -10.55 8.44
C LEU A 192 6.30 -11.32 7.42
N GLN A 193 5.90 -12.55 7.12
CA GLN A 193 6.65 -13.49 6.27
C GLN A 193 6.73 -13.04 4.80
N ASN A 194 5.73 -12.29 4.34
CA ASN A 194 5.58 -11.91 2.93
C ASN A 194 5.95 -10.45 2.65
N LEU A 195 6.30 -9.65 3.67
CA LEU A 195 6.58 -8.23 3.49
C LEU A 195 7.86 -8.06 2.68
N ARG A 196 7.74 -7.37 1.54
CA ARG A 196 8.85 -7.10 0.60
C ARG A 196 9.28 -5.65 0.62
N HIS A 197 8.35 -4.75 0.91
CA HIS A 197 8.59 -3.31 0.91
C HIS A 197 7.98 -2.69 2.16
N LEU A 198 8.82 -2.03 2.95
CA LEU A 198 8.44 -1.19 4.07
C LEU A 198 8.99 0.21 3.83
N ASP A 199 8.10 1.16 3.61
CA ASP A 199 8.44 2.57 3.52
C ASP A 199 7.72 3.37 4.59
N ALA A 200 8.50 3.92 5.51
CA ALA A 200 8.07 4.78 6.60
C ALA A 200 8.86 6.10 6.63
N GLY A 201 9.48 6.48 5.50
CA GLY A 201 10.26 7.70 5.38
C GLY A 201 9.44 8.97 5.61
N ASN A 202 10.09 10.12 5.80
CA ASN A 202 9.42 11.43 5.94
C ASN A 202 8.29 11.42 6.99
N ASN A 203 8.64 11.07 8.24
CA ASN A 203 7.76 11.03 9.40
C ASN A 203 8.51 11.56 10.64
N HIS A 204 7.92 11.41 11.84
CA HIS A 204 8.53 11.82 13.12
C HIS A 204 8.86 10.59 13.99
N LEU A 205 9.25 9.48 13.35
CA LEU A 205 9.49 8.20 14.02
C LEU A 205 10.78 8.21 14.84
N VAL A 206 10.76 7.51 15.96
CA VAL A 206 11.88 7.35 16.90
C VAL A 206 12.16 5.87 17.14
N GLY A 207 13.20 5.57 17.92
CA GLY A 207 13.65 4.21 18.21
C GLY A 207 14.90 3.83 17.42
N THR A 208 15.18 2.53 17.34
CA THR A 208 16.41 2.01 16.73
C THR A 208 16.14 0.83 15.79
N ILE A 209 17.05 0.56 14.85
CA ILE A 209 16.98 -0.64 14.00
C ILE A 209 17.01 -1.91 14.86
N ARG A 210 17.78 -1.92 15.96
CA ARG A 210 17.88 -3.07 16.87
C ARG A 210 16.52 -3.46 17.46
N GLU A 211 15.68 -2.49 17.77
CA GLU A 211 14.31 -2.74 18.25
C GLU A 211 13.43 -3.29 17.13
N LEU A 212 13.54 -2.73 15.92
CA LEU A 212 12.75 -3.15 14.76
C LEU A 212 13.03 -4.61 14.36
N ILE A 213 14.28 -5.07 14.44
CA ILE A 213 14.68 -6.45 14.10
C ILE A 213 14.93 -7.32 15.34
N ARG A 214 14.21 -7.08 16.45
CA ARG A 214 14.46 -7.76 17.73
C ARG A 214 14.23 -9.28 17.71
N PHE A 215 13.45 -9.79 16.76
CA PHE A 215 13.12 -11.21 16.68
C PHE A 215 14.08 -11.91 15.70
N ASP A 216 14.53 -13.10 16.06
CA ASP A 216 15.30 -13.93 15.13
C ASP A 216 14.43 -14.27 13.91
N GLY A 217 15.00 -14.12 12.72
CA GLY A 217 14.26 -14.30 11.47
C GLY A 217 13.26 -13.17 11.15
N SER A 218 13.41 -11.98 11.76
CA SER A 218 12.61 -10.81 11.39
C SER A 218 12.71 -10.52 9.89
N PHE A 219 11.58 -10.22 9.25
CA PHE A 219 11.48 -9.75 7.87
C PHE A 219 12.16 -10.67 6.82
N PRO A 220 11.80 -11.96 6.73
CA PRO A 220 12.52 -12.93 5.91
C PRO A 220 12.47 -12.63 4.40
N SER A 221 11.42 -11.94 3.94
CA SER A 221 11.20 -11.59 2.53
C SER A 221 11.50 -10.13 2.20
N LEU A 222 11.94 -9.32 3.17
CA LEU A 222 12.05 -7.87 3.00
C LEU A 222 13.20 -7.54 2.07
N ARG A 223 12.89 -6.76 1.04
CA ARG A 223 13.83 -6.30 0.01
C ARG A 223 14.16 -4.83 0.19
N ASN A 224 13.15 -4.05 0.50
CA ASN A 224 13.25 -2.61 0.47
C ASN A 224 12.84 -2.04 1.83
N LEU A 225 13.79 -1.38 2.49
CA LEU A 225 13.60 -0.73 3.76
C LEU A 225 13.91 0.76 3.64
N TYR A 226 12.87 1.60 3.70
CA TYR A 226 12.97 3.05 3.63
C TYR A 226 12.54 3.66 4.97
N LEU A 227 13.51 4.25 5.67
CA LEU A 227 13.34 4.86 6.99
C LEU A 227 13.89 6.30 7.04
N ASN A 228 14.21 6.88 5.89
CA ASN A 228 14.83 8.20 5.74
C ASN A 228 13.97 9.33 6.32
N ASN A 229 14.58 10.48 6.63
CA ASN A 229 13.88 11.67 7.14
C ASN A 229 12.98 11.36 8.33
N ASN A 230 13.59 10.88 9.41
CA ASN A 230 12.94 10.59 10.69
C ASN A 230 13.89 11.00 11.84
N TYR A 231 13.56 10.63 13.08
CA TYR A 231 14.40 10.84 14.27
C TYR A 231 14.95 9.52 14.82
N LEU A 232 15.16 8.52 13.96
CA LEU A 232 15.71 7.23 14.36
C LEU A 232 17.17 7.39 14.81
N SER A 233 17.57 6.59 15.78
CA SER A 233 18.85 6.73 16.47
C SER A 233 19.51 5.38 16.74
N GLY A 234 20.64 5.41 17.45
CA GLY A 234 21.46 4.23 17.72
C GLY A 234 22.32 3.83 16.52
N GLY A 235 23.02 2.71 16.65
CA GLY A 235 23.85 2.16 15.56
C GLY A 235 23.10 1.11 14.74
N ILE A 236 23.63 0.82 13.56
CA ILE A 236 23.16 -0.32 12.75
C ILE A 236 23.64 -1.61 13.44
N PRO A 237 22.74 -2.50 13.88
CA PRO A 237 23.14 -3.79 14.44
C PRO A 237 23.68 -4.71 13.34
N ALA A 238 24.71 -5.51 13.63
CA ALA A 238 25.25 -6.48 12.68
C ALA A 238 24.18 -7.48 12.21
N GLN A 239 23.19 -7.79 13.07
CA GLN A 239 22.05 -8.66 12.79
C GLN A 239 21.20 -8.22 11.60
N LEU A 240 21.30 -6.95 11.16
CA LEU A 240 20.65 -6.51 9.93
C LEU A 240 21.13 -7.33 8.71
N SER A 241 22.34 -7.90 8.76
CA SER A 241 22.84 -8.80 7.72
C SER A 241 22.04 -10.11 7.58
N ASN A 242 21.22 -10.47 8.57
CA ASN A 242 20.38 -11.67 8.51
C ASN A 242 19.19 -11.49 7.56
N LEU A 243 18.84 -10.26 7.20
CA LEU A 243 17.80 -9.96 6.20
C LEU A 243 18.41 -10.10 4.80
N THR A 244 18.69 -11.34 4.40
CA THR A 244 19.44 -11.68 3.17
C THR A 244 18.72 -11.31 1.88
N SER A 245 17.43 -10.97 1.96
CA SER A 245 16.63 -10.49 0.83
C SER A 245 16.80 -8.99 0.55
N LEU A 246 17.45 -8.22 1.43
CA LEU A 246 17.56 -6.77 1.29
C LEU A 246 18.33 -6.37 0.01
N GLU A 247 17.68 -5.52 -0.77
CA GLU A 247 18.16 -4.89 -1.98
C GLU A 247 18.41 -3.39 -1.74
N ILE A 248 17.54 -2.74 -0.96
CA ILE A 248 17.60 -1.30 -0.65
C ILE A 248 17.51 -1.07 0.86
N VAL A 249 18.47 -0.30 1.38
CA VAL A 249 18.44 0.22 2.75
C VAL A 249 18.63 1.73 2.68
N TYR A 250 17.58 2.48 3.01
CA TYR A 250 17.57 3.94 2.97
C TYR A 250 17.34 4.51 4.37
N LEU A 251 18.42 5.03 4.98
CA LEU A 251 18.47 5.52 6.35
C LEU A 251 18.83 7.00 6.47
N SER A 252 18.99 7.71 5.35
CA SER A 252 19.48 9.08 5.36
C SER A 252 18.61 10.05 6.13
N TYR A 253 19.18 11.19 6.54
CA TYR A 253 18.47 12.22 7.29
C TYR A 253 17.83 11.66 8.58
N ASN A 254 18.67 11.09 9.45
CA ASN A 254 18.28 10.56 10.75
C ASN A 254 19.33 10.95 11.81
N LYS A 255 19.29 10.31 12.98
CA LYS A 255 20.24 10.50 14.10
C LYS A 255 21.04 9.23 14.36
N PHE A 256 21.31 8.42 13.34
CA PHE A 256 22.08 7.19 13.50
C PHE A 256 23.54 7.50 13.84
N ILE A 257 24.13 6.72 14.75
CA ILE A 257 25.47 6.91 15.30
C ILE A 257 26.34 5.65 15.16
N GLY A 258 27.63 5.78 15.47
CA GLY A 258 28.54 4.65 15.56
C GLY A 258 29.08 4.18 14.21
N ASN A 259 29.75 3.02 14.21
CA ASN A 259 30.39 2.50 13.01
C ASN A 259 29.42 1.63 12.20
N ILE A 260 29.60 1.58 10.87
CA ILE A 260 28.88 0.62 10.01
C ILE A 260 29.48 -0.78 10.24
N PRO A 261 28.68 -1.80 10.63
CA PRO A 261 29.19 -3.15 10.78
C PRO A 261 29.64 -3.74 9.45
N PHE A 262 30.80 -4.42 9.44
CA PHE A 262 31.31 -5.16 8.28
C PHE A 262 30.31 -6.21 7.75
N ALA A 263 29.48 -6.79 8.62
CA ALA A 263 28.46 -7.76 8.25
C ALA A 263 27.44 -7.23 7.23
N ILE A 264 27.18 -5.91 7.21
CA ILE A 264 26.22 -5.31 6.26
C ILE A 264 26.71 -5.45 4.82
N ALA A 265 28.03 -5.41 4.60
CA ALA A 265 28.63 -5.67 3.29
C ALA A 265 28.51 -7.13 2.83
N HIS A 266 27.91 -8.02 3.63
CA HIS A 266 27.66 -9.43 3.26
C HIS A 266 26.19 -9.70 2.92
N ILE A 267 25.34 -8.68 2.91
CA ILE A 267 23.95 -8.81 2.46
C ILE A 267 23.98 -9.07 0.95
N PRO A 268 23.66 -10.29 0.48
CA PRO A 268 24.05 -10.76 -0.85
C PRO A 268 23.36 -10.01 -1.99
N LYS A 269 22.23 -9.36 -1.75
CA LYS A 269 21.44 -8.64 -2.76
C LYS A 269 21.53 -7.12 -2.64
N LEU A 270 22.33 -6.61 -1.69
CA LEU A 270 22.37 -5.18 -1.41
C LEU A 270 22.86 -4.40 -2.63
N THR A 271 21.98 -3.56 -3.14
CA THR A 271 22.20 -2.78 -4.36
C THR A 271 22.33 -1.29 -4.07
N PHE A 272 21.53 -0.79 -3.13
CA PHE A 272 21.49 0.61 -2.77
C PHE A 272 21.54 0.80 -1.25
N LEU A 273 22.50 1.60 -0.78
CA LEU A 273 22.72 1.87 0.64
C LEU A 273 22.84 3.38 0.88
N TYR A 274 21.77 4.01 1.38
CA TYR A 274 21.75 5.45 1.64
C TYR A 274 21.87 5.70 3.14
N LEU A 275 22.99 6.31 3.55
CA LEU A 275 23.36 6.57 4.94
C LEU A 275 23.68 8.05 5.20
N ASP A 276 23.58 8.89 4.18
CA ASP A 276 23.94 10.30 4.23
C ASP A 276 23.13 11.08 5.29
N HIS A 277 23.64 12.23 5.71
CA HIS A 277 23.01 13.12 6.68
C HIS A 277 22.62 12.39 8.00
N ASN A 278 23.63 11.80 8.63
CA ASN A 278 23.53 11.09 9.90
C ASN A 278 24.74 11.45 10.80
N GLN A 279 24.99 10.69 11.86
CA GLN A 279 26.09 10.87 12.79
C GLN A 279 27.00 9.64 12.83
N PHE A 280 27.08 8.88 11.74
CA PHE A 280 27.96 7.71 11.66
C PHE A 280 29.43 8.12 11.74
N THR A 281 30.24 7.25 12.34
CA THR A 281 31.66 7.46 12.59
C THR A 281 32.50 6.31 12.03
N GLY A 282 33.83 6.43 12.13
CA GLY A 282 34.74 5.34 11.80
C GLY A 282 35.12 5.29 10.31
N ARG A 283 35.44 4.09 9.81
CA ARG A 283 35.77 3.86 8.39
C ARG A 283 34.67 3.05 7.74
N ILE A 284 34.51 3.19 6.42
CA ILE A 284 33.69 2.29 5.62
C ILE A 284 34.44 0.96 5.49
N PRO A 285 33.80 -0.18 5.82
CA PRO A 285 34.41 -1.50 5.63
C PRO A 285 34.80 -1.77 4.17
N ASP A 286 36.04 -2.21 3.93
CA ASP A 286 36.58 -2.42 2.57
C ASP A 286 35.76 -3.41 1.72
N ALA A 287 35.01 -4.30 2.38
CA ALA A 287 34.12 -5.25 1.71
C ALA A 287 33.03 -4.57 0.85
N PHE A 288 32.60 -3.34 1.18
CA PHE A 288 31.62 -2.63 0.36
C PHE A 288 32.16 -2.31 -1.04
N TYR A 289 33.46 -1.98 -1.18
CA TYR A 289 34.08 -1.73 -2.49
C TYR A 289 34.22 -2.99 -3.35
N LYS A 290 34.11 -4.17 -2.75
CA LYS A 290 34.15 -5.48 -3.43
C LYS A 290 32.78 -6.14 -3.52
N HIS A 291 31.73 -5.46 -3.09
CA HIS A 291 30.39 -6.04 -3.07
C HIS A 291 29.88 -6.22 -4.51
N PRO A 292 29.47 -7.44 -4.92
CA PRO A 292 29.22 -7.75 -6.34
C PRO A 292 28.00 -7.01 -6.93
N PHE A 293 27.06 -6.57 -6.11
CA PHE A 293 25.82 -5.95 -6.56
C PHE A 293 25.62 -4.51 -6.07
N LEU A 294 26.51 -3.99 -5.24
CA LEU A 294 26.34 -2.64 -4.69
C LEU A 294 26.61 -1.63 -5.80
N LYS A 295 25.58 -0.86 -6.16
CA LYS A 295 25.67 0.17 -7.21
C LYS A 295 25.91 1.54 -6.62
N GLU A 296 25.21 1.85 -5.54
CA GLU A 296 25.25 3.17 -4.92
C GLU A 296 25.33 3.08 -3.40
N MET A 297 26.20 3.91 -2.83
CA MET A 297 26.34 4.12 -1.41
C MET A 297 26.52 5.61 -1.11
N TYR A 298 25.53 6.22 -0.47
CA TYR A 298 25.55 7.63 -0.07
C TYR A 298 25.92 7.75 1.40
N ILE A 299 26.89 8.61 1.70
CA ILE A 299 27.49 8.72 3.04
C ILE A 299 27.82 10.16 3.44
N GLU A 300 27.56 11.16 2.58
CA GLU A 300 27.84 12.56 2.90
C GLU A 300 27.12 13.03 4.17
N GLY A 301 27.58 14.12 4.78
CA GLY A 301 26.95 14.64 5.99
C GLY A 301 27.04 13.71 7.21
N ASN A 302 28.08 12.87 7.30
CA ASN A 302 28.42 12.03 8.46
C ASN A 302 29.79 12.43 9.05
N MET A 303 30.21 11.75 10.11
CA MET A 303 31.49 11.94 10.82
C MET A 303 32.51 10.82 10.51
N PHE A 304 32.53 10.32 9.27
CA PHE A 304 33.51 9.32 8.85
C PHE A 304 34.94 9.89 8.83
N LYS A 305 35.95 9.01 8.99
CA LYS A 305 37.36 9.40 8.90
C LYS A 305 37.70 9.91 7.49
N GLN A 306 38.68 10.82 7.42
CA GLN A 306 39.20 11.33 6.14
C GLN A 306 39.63 10.19 5.19
N GLY A 307 39.40 10.40 3.89
CA GLY A 307 39.70 9.43 2.83
C GLY A 307 38.59 8.40 2.57
N VAL A 308 37.47 8.50 3.30
CA VAL A 308 36.25 7.75 3.01
C VAL A 308 35.49 8.42 1.87
N ASN A 309 35.21 7.66 0.80
CA ASN A 309 34.45 8.14 -0.35
C ASN A 309 33.17 7.32 -0.53
N PRO A 310 32.10 7.93 -1.04
CA PRO A 310 30.91 7.20 -1.46
C PRO A 310 31.21 6.23 -2.63
N ILE A 311 30.28 5.32 -2.90
CA ILE A 311 30.37 4.32 -3.98
C ILE A 311 29.29 4.62 -5.02
N GLY A 312 29.64 4.60 -6.32
CA GLY A 312 28.69 4.73 -7.42
C GLY A 312 28.80 6.02 -8.23
N THR A 313 27.91 6.19 -9.21
CA THR A 313 27.82 7.41 -10.02
C THR A 313 26.94 8.44 -9.36
N HIS A 314 27.54 9.54 -8.90
CA HIS A 314 26.81 10.67 -8.33
C HIS A 314 26.20 11.53 -9.43
N LYS A 315 24.90 11.35 -9.69
CA LYS A 315 24.11 12.41 -10.33
C LYS A 315 23.43 13.19 -9.22
N VAL A 316 23.97 14.37 -8.91
CA VAL A 316 23.18 15.41 -8.26
C VAL A 316 22.11 15.78 -9.28
N LEU A 317 20.92 15.17 -9.16
CA LEU A 317 19.75 15.66 -9.86
C LEU A 317 19.35 16.95 -9.13
N GLU A 318 19.78 18.09 -9.65
CA GLU A 318 19.11 19.35 -9.38
C GLU A 318 17.69 19.22 -9.94
N VAL A 319 16.75 18.78 -9.10
CA VAL A 319 15.34 18.77 -9.45
C VAL A 319 14.89 20.23 -9.45
N SER A 320 14.93 20.86 -10.61
CA SER A 320 14.19 22.11 -10.82
C SER A 320 12.69 21.79 -10.72
N ASP A 321 11.92 22.67 -10.07
CA ASP A 321 10.47 22.59 -9.78
C ASP A 321 9.54 22.38 -11.00
N ALA A 322 10.07 22.05 -12.19
CA ALA A 322 9.34 21.94 -13.44
C ALA A 322 8.73 20.56 -13.72
N ASP A 323 9.16 19.48 -13.06
CA ASP A 323 8.76 18.11 -13.45
C ASP A 323 7.46 17.60 -12.78
N PHE A 324 6.71 18.47 -12.09
CA PHE A 324 5.41 18.12 -11.49
C PHE A 324 4.19 18.68 -12.25
N ALA A 325 4.36 19.14 -13.49
CA ALA A 325 3.25 19.63 -14.30
C ALA A 325 3.22 19.03 -15.71
N VAL A 326 2.63 17.82 -15.84
CA VAL A 326 1.76 17.45 -16.98
C VAL A 326 0.68 16.49 -16.48
#